data_AF-A0A4W5JB65-F1
#
_entry.id   AF-A0A4W5JB65-F1
#
_cell.length_a   1.000
_cell.length_b   1.000
_cell.length_c   1.000
_cell.angle_alpha   90.00
_cell.angle_beta   90.00
_cell.angle_gamma   90.00
#
_symmetry.space_group_name_H-M   'P 1'
#
loop_
_entity.id
_entity.type
_entity.pdbx_description
1 polymer ?
#
loop_
_entity_poly.entity_id
_entity_poly.type
_entity_poly.pdbx_seq_one_letter_code
_entity_poly.pdbx_strand_id
1 'polypeptide(L)'
;MDSYISCCWLVFYLLFFGSGSTVTIQGFVGDDVTLTCKYDARHYGTLSVCWGRGHIPNSGCDTELIRTEGIRVANRASVRYHLQGDLRAGDVSLTILQAQMKDSGLYGCRVDIPGWFNDQKHHLELVIKPAPETTPEPWIPRESTTVGYPEEQTTTMQTTMGLSVPPDPPTVAIREISARSISVWWSTGFDGNTPITGYHLECKSQSDSWVDGVRGSNILPWERETAINDLRPFYTYNIRMFTKNDMGLSKPSNELTITTKEAAPDGPPQDVKLEALSSHSIRVTFRAPELSLQNGLIRGYQLRYREYSPQERLPVRVVYLMDGSESFTMNNLQEATEYSVTLHTINSAGLGPSSQELVCSTLTNDDQHHMTTTQATTEVQTEHSTSTIATTTYSTETWLLVTDSPTQGRLLCYFSR
;
A
#
# COMPACT_ATOMS: atom_id res chain seq x y z
N MET A 1 -54.25 -33.62 -12.23
CA MET A 1 -52.78 -33.52 -12.24
C MET A 1 -52.46 -32.12 -12.74
N ASP A 2 -51.95 -31.31 -11.80
CA ASP A 2 -51.15 -30.08 -11.94
C ASP A 2 -51.78 -28.88 -12.68
N SER A 3 -52.46 -27.94 -12.00
CA SER A 3 -51.99 -26.86 -11.09
C SER A 3 -51.01 -25.86 -11.72
N TYR A 4 -51.59 -24.80 -12.30
CA TYR A 4 -50.95 -23.54 -12.67
C TYR A 4 -50.89 -22.57 -11.47
N ILE A 5 -49.82 -21.80 -11.47
CA ILE A 5 -49.40 -20.75 -10.53
C ILE A 5 -50.43 -19.62 -10.45
N SER A 6 -50.76 -19.18 -9.23
CA SER A 6 -51.29 -17.84 -8.97
C SER A 6 -50.78 -17.34 -7.62
N CYS A 7 -49.90 -16.33 -7.66
CA CYS A 7 -49.58 -15.48 -6.53
C CYS A 7 -50.79 -14.62 -6.17
N CYS A 8 -51.17 -14.55 -4.89
CA CYS A 8 -51.26 -13.28 -4.17
C CYS A 8 -51.96 -13.37 -2.79
N TRP A 9 -51.39 -12.63 -1.84
CA TRP A 9 -51.96 -12.11 -0.60
C TRP A 9 -52.43 -13.11 0.46
N LEU A 10 -51.54 -13.41 1.41
CA LEU A 10 -51.91 -13.51 2.82
C LEU A 10 -50.73 -13.09 3.69
N VAL A 11 -50.77 -11.81 4.08
CA VAL A 11 -49.93 -11.21 5.11
C VAL A 11 -50.28 -11.88 6.44
N PHE A 12 -49.42 -12.77 6.92
CA PHE A 12 -49.42 -13.21 8.30
C PHE A 12 -48.28 -12.49 9.03
N TYR A 13 -48.62 -11.38 9.68
CA TYR A 13 -47.79 -10.82 10.76
C TYR A 13 -47.93 -11.75 11.98
N LEU A 14 -47.13 -12.81 12.00
CA LEU A 14 -46.82 -13.50 13.26
C LEU A 14 -45.68 -12.73 13.92
N LEU A 15 -46.04 -11.86 14.86
CA LEU A 15 -45.11 -11.32 15.85
C LEU A 15 -44.63 -12.48 16.73
N PHE A 16 -43.62 -13.20 16.26
CA PHE A 16 -42.77 -13.98 17.15
C PHE A 16 -41.91 -12.99 17.94
N PHE A 17 -42.40 -12.60 19.12
CA PHE A 17 -41.52 -12.15 20.19
C PHE A 17 -40.72 -13.37 20.66
N GLY A 18 -39.66 -13.69 19.95
CA GLY A 18 -38.61 -14.56 20.45
C GLY A 18 -37.99 -13.88 21.67
N SER A 19 -38.22 -14.46 22.84
CA SER A 19 -37.54 -14.17 24.10
C SER A 19 -36.04 -14.44 23.94
N GLY A 20 -35.31 -13.48 23.37
CA GLY A 20 -33.84 -13.52 23.35
C GLY A 20 -33.33 -13.28 24.77
N SER A 21 -32.63 -14.26 25.34
CA SER A 21 -31.98 -14.10 26.65
C SER A 21 -30.94 -12.99 26.57
N THR A 22 -31.20 -11.85 27.20
CA THR A 22 -30.26 -10.75 27.31
C THR A 22 -29.09 -11.16 28.21
N VAL A 23 -27.86 -11.04 27.70
CA VAL A 23 -26.65 -11.32 28.48
C VAL A 23 -26.25 -10.07 29.26
N THR A 24 -26.16 -10.16 30.59
CA THR A 24 -25.72 -9.04 31.43
C THR A 24 -24.20 -9.06 31.60
N ILE A 25 -23.55 -7.93 31.29
CA ILE A 25 -22.12 -7.68 31.44
C ILE A 25 -21.94 -6.62 32.52
N GLN A 26 -21.02 -6.84 33.46
CA GLN A 26 -20.69 -5.89 34.52
C GLN A 26 -19.27 -5.35 34.34
N GLY A 27 -19.10 -4.05 34.59
CA GLY A 27 -17.79 -3.40 34.65
C GLY A 27 -17.77 -2.29 35.70
N PHE A 28 -16.60 -1.71 35.95
CA PHE A 28 -16.47 -0.59 36.88
C PHE A 28 -16.17 0.71 36.14
N VAL A 29 -16.44 1.85 36.80
CA VAL A 29 -16.10 3.17 36.25
C VAL A 29 -14.60 3.25 36.01
N GLY A 30 -14.21 3.59 34.78
CA GLY A 30 -12.82 3.69 34.34
C GLY A 30 -12.30 2.46 33.61
N ASP A 31 -12.98 1.31 33.69
CA ASP A 31 -12.58 0.08 32.99
C ASP A 31 -12.88 0.14 31.49
N ASP A 32 -12.14 -0.62 30.69
CA ASP A 32 -12.53 -0.94 29.32
C ASP A 32 -13.44 -2.18 29.31
N VAL A 33 -14.68 -2.04 28.84
CA VAL A 33 -15.67 -3.12 28.88
C VAL A 33 -16.01 -3.60 27.48
N THR A 34 -15.91 -4.91 27.25
CA THR A 34 -16.19 -5.52 25.94
C THR A 34 -17.54 -6.25 25.91
N LEU A 35 -18.42 -5.82 25.01
CA LEU A 35 -19.69 -6.43 24.68
C LEU A 35 -19.48 -7.42 23.52
N THR A 36 -19.67 -8.70 23.79
CA THR A 36 -19.35 -9.76 22.82
C THR A 36 -20.41 -9.89 21.73
N CYS A 37 -19.99 -9.93 20.47
CA CYS A 37 -20.84 -10.29 19.34
C CYS A 37 -20.01 -11.00 18.28
N LYS A 38 -20.41 -12.21 17.89
CA LYS A 38 -19.69 -13.03 16.91
C LYS A 38 -20.67 -13.72 15.98
N TYR A 39 -20.24 -13.94 14.73
CA TYR A 39 -21.00 -14.70 13.74
C TYR A 39 -20.08 -15.67 12.98
N ASP A 40 -20.65 -16.66 12.30
CA ASP A 40 -19.87 -17.64 11.55
C ASP A 40 -19.37 -17.08 10.20
N ALA A 41 -18.21 -16.42 10.24
CA ALA A 41 -17.57 -15.90 9.04
C ALA A 41 -17.07 -17.00 8.08
N ARG A 42 -16.96 -18.27 8.49
CA ARG A 42 -16.63 -19.36 7.57
C ARG A 42 -17.80 -19.67 6.65
N HIS A 43 -19.01 -19.55 7.17
CA HIS A 43 -20.24 -19.79 6.43
C HIS A 43 -20.66 -18.57 5.60
N TYR A 44 -20.62 -17.37 6.19
CA TYR A 44 -21.17 -16.18 5.55
C TYR A 44 -20.12 -15.23 4.92
N GLY A 45 -18.83 -15.45 5.17
CA GLY A 45 -17.77 -14.53 4.78
C GLY A 45 -17.75 -13.25 5.63
N THR A 46 -17.12 -12.20 5.13
CA THR A 46 -17.12 -10.89 5.82
C THR A 46 -18.43 -10.16 5.55
N LEU A 47 -19.15 -9.82 6.63
CA LEU A 47 -20.44 -9.12 6.59
C LEU A 47 -20.32 -7.73 7.24
N SER A 48 -21.27 -6.87 6.89
CA SER A 48 -21.45 -5.57 7.54
C SER A 48 -22.17 -5.73 8.87
N VAL A 49 -21.79 -4.94 9.87
CA VAL A 49 -22.34 -5.01 11.22
C VAL A 49 -22.66 -3.62 11.72
N CYS A 50 -23.72 -3.48 12.51
CA CYS A 50 -23.95 -2.26 13.28
C CYS A 50 -24.18 -2.57 14.77
N TRP A 51 -23.74 -1.65 15.61
CA TRP A 51 -24.03 -1.60 17.04
C TRP A 51 -24.89 -0.38 17.33
N GLY A 52 -25.90 -0.54 18.18
CA GLY A 52 -26.78 0.54 18.63
C GLY A 52 -27.10 0.42 20.12
N ARG A 53 -27.62 1.50 20.72
CA ARG A 53 -28.26 1.41 22.04
C ARG A 53 -29.72 1.00 21.93
N GLY A 54 -30.19 0.28 22.93
CA GLY A 54 -31.56 -0.23 23.00
C GLY A 54 -31.77 -1.47 22.13
N HIS A 55 -33.03 -1.69 21.74
CA HIS A 55 -33.39 -2.79 20.86
C HIS A 55 -33.09 -2.45 19.39
N ILE A 56 -32.61 -3.45 18.65
CA ILE A 56 -32.31 -3.35 17.22
C ILE A 56 -33.58 -3.52 16.36
N PRO A 57 -34.02 -2.48 15.60
CA PRO A 57 -35.16 -2.58 14.69
C PRO A 57 -34.88 -3.50 13.50
N ASN A 58 -35.88 -3.72 12.63
CA ASN A 58 -35.73 -4.62 11.48
C ASN A 58 -34.94 -4.03 10.31
N SER A 59 -34.81 -2.71 10.22
CA SER A 59 -34.16 -2.01 9.10
C SER A 59 -32.76 -1.47 9.42
N GLY A 60 -32.17 -1.82 10.57
CA GLY A 60 -30.86 -1.32 10.96
C GLY A 60 -30.64 -1.29 12.48
N CYS A 61 -29.74 -0.40 12.93
CA CYS A 61 -29.51 -0.12 14.33
C CYS A 61 -29.96 1.31 14.64
N ASP A 62 -30.85 1.48 15.63
CA ASP A 62 -31.20 2.80 16.15
C ASP A 62 -30.08 3.30 17.08
N THR A 63 -29.88 4.62 17.14
CA THR A 63 -28.81 5.24 17.95
C THR A 63 -27.45 4.59 17.74
N GLU A 64 -27.08 4.49 16.46
CA GLU A 64 -25.88 3.79 16.00
C GLU A 64 -24.62 4.28 16.71
N LEU A 65 -23.89 3.33 17.30
CA LEU A 65 -22.61 3.54 17.97
C LEU A 65 -21.46 3.31 17.01
N ILE A 66 -21.54 2.23 16.23
CA ILE A 66 -20.60 1.83 15.20
C ILE A 66 -21.35 1.15 14.06
N ARG A 67 -20.91 1.39 12.82
CA ARG A 67 -21.28 0.60 11.63
C ARG A 67 -20.04 0.23 10.83
N THR A 68 -20.02 -0.98 10.30
CA THR A 68 -19.00 -1.46 9.37
C THR A 68 -19.56 -1.68 7.97
N GLU A 69 -18.69 -1.55 6.98
CA GLU A 69 -18.85 -2.04 5.62
C GLU A 69 -17.80 -3.13 5.39
N GLY A 70 -18.22 -4.38 5.55
CA GLY A 70 -17.29 -5.51 5.69
C GLY A 70 -16.32 -5.31 6.86
N ILE A 71 -15.01 -5.28 6.58
CA ILE A 71 -13.96 -5.11 7.60
C ILE A 71 -13.67 -3.64 7.96
N ARG A 72 -14.25 -2.66 7.26
CA ARG A 72 -13.97 -1.24 7.48
C ARG A 72 -15.03 -0.64 8.39
N VAL A 73 -14.64 0.11 9.41
CA VAL A 73 -15.58 0.91 10.21
C VAL A 73 -15.98 2.13 9.40
N ALA A 74 -17.23 2.16 8.93
CA ALA A 74 -17.78 3.24 8.11
C ALA A 74 -18.27 4.42 8.97
N ASN A 75 -18.81 4.14 10.15
CA ASN A 75 -19.32 5.15 11.07
C ASN A 75 -19.01 4.78 12.52
N ARG A 76 -18.76 5.81 13.35
CA ARG A 76 -18.50 5.71 14.78
C ARG A 76 -18.99 6.96 15.51
N ALA A 77 -19.92 6.80 16.44
CA ALA A 77 -20.52 7.92 17.18
C ALA A 77 -19.65 8.46 18.32
N SER A 78 -18.70 7.67 18.82
CA SER A 78 -17.76 8.07 19.86
C SER A 78 -16.44 7.35 19.72
N VAL A 79 -15.34 8.07 19.95
CA VAL A 79 -13.99 7.51 19.94
C VAL A 79 -13.80 6.42 20.99
N ARG A 80 -14.63 6.36 22.05
CA ARG A 80 -14.55 5.32 23.07
C ARG A 80 -15.07 3.95 22.62
N TYR A 81 -15.78 3.87 21.49
CA TYR A 81 -16.31 2.62 20.95
C TYR A 81 -15.30 2.01 20.00
N HIS A 82 -14.85 0.77 20.24
CA HIS A 82 -13.87 0.07 19.42
C HIS A 82 -14.32 -1.34 19.07
N LEU A 83 -14.07 -1.79 17.84
CA LEU A 83 -14.17 -3.21 17.49
C LEU A 83 -12.75 -3.79 17.55
N GLN A 84 -12.41 -4.45 18.66
CA GLN A 84 -11.07 -5.02 18.89
C GLN A 84 -10.94 -6.49 18.44
N GLY A 85 -12.05 -7.15 18.08
CA GLY A 85 -12.06 -8.51 17.55
C GLY A 85 -11.52 -8.60 16.11
N ASP A 86 -11.23 -9.83 15.66
CA ASP A 86 -10.91 -10.09 14.26
C ASP A 86 -12.18 -10.10 13.39
N LEU A 87 -12.43 -8.97 12.73
CA LEU A 87 -13.56 -8.79 11.82
C LEU A 87 -13.56 -9.78 10.65
N ARG A 88 -12.39 -10.32 10.23
CA ARG A 88 -12.33 -11.34 9.17
C ARG A 88 -12.77 -12.70 9.67
N ALA A 89 -12.58 -12.98 10.95
CA ALA A 89 -13.03 -14.19 11.62
C ALA A 89 -14.47 -14.09 12.17
N GLY A 90 -15.14 -12.96 11.97
CA GLY A 90 -16.51 -12.72 12.42
C GLY A 90 -16.64 -12.28 13.88
N ASP A 91 -15.55 -11.88 14.53
CA ASP A 91 -15.58 -11.30 15.87
C ASP A 91 -15.76 -9.79 15.78
N VAL A 92 -16.99 -9.34 16.05
CA VAL A 92 -17.43 -7.95 15.92
C VAL A 92 -17.80 -7.37 17.29
N SER A 93 -17.11 -7.85 18.34
CA SER A 93 -17.30 -7.42 19.72
C SER A 93 -16.94 -5.95 19.91
N LEU A 94 -17.78 -5.22 20.64
CA LEU A 94 -17.65 -3.80 20.91
C LEU A 94 -17.02 -3.55 22.28
N THR A 95 -15.85 -2.95 22.30
CA THR A 95 -15.19 -2.44 23.51
C THR A 95 -15.53 -0.97 23.73
N ILE A 96 -16.01 -0.64 24.93
CA ILE A 96 -16.24 0.73 25.40
C ILE A 96 -15.09 1.10 26.32
N LEU A 97 -14.26 2.03 25.88
CA LEU A 97 -13.10 2.50 26.63
C LEU A 97 -13.52 3.44 27.76
N GLN A 98 -12.83 3.34 28.90
CA GLN A 98 -13.05 4.18 30.10
C GLN A 98 -14.54 4.31 30.43
N ALA A 99 -15.16 3.19 30.75
CA ALA A 99 -16.59 3.08 30.96
C ALA A 99 -17.06 4.06 32.04
N GLN A 100 -18.18 4.71 31.78
CA GLN A 100 -18.80 5.68 32.68
C GLN A 100 -20.13 5.13 33.17
N MET A 101 -20.63 5.59 34.32
CA MET A 101 -21.94 5.17 34.84
C MET A 101 -23.06 5.26 33.80
N LYS A 102 -23.04 6.33 32.97
CA LYS A 102 -24.00 6.58 31.88
C LYS A 102 -23.88 5.64 30.69
N ASP A 103 -22.86 4.80 30.64
CA ASP A 103 -22.72 3.78 29.61
C ASP A 103 -23.53 2.53 29.93
N SER A 104 -24.04 2.40 31.16
CA SER A 104 -24.98 1.34 31.51
C SER A 104 -26.25 1.42 30.66
N GLY A 105 -26.77 0.26 30.28
CA GLY A 105 -28.00 0.15 29.50
C GLY A 105 -27.97 -1.01 28.52
N LEU A 106 -29.05 -1.11 27.74
CA LEU A 106 -29.19 -2.14 26.71
C LEU A 106 -28.41 -1.74 25.44
N TYR A 107 -27.71 -2.70 24.88
CA TYR A 107 -27.00 -2.61 23.61
C TYR A 107 -27.46 -3.71 22.68
N GLY A 108 -27.37 -3.46 21.38
CA GLY A 108 -27.60 -4.49 20.39
C GLY A 108 -26.59 -4.48 19.26
N CYS A 109 -26.27 -5.68 18.80
CA CYS A 109 -25.42 -5.96 17.64
C CYS A 109 -26.28 -6.57 16.53
N ARG A 110 -26.22 -6.02 15.32
CA ARG A 110 -26.88 -6.54 14.11
C ARG A 110 -25.84 -6.93 13.09
N VAL A 111 -25.83 -8.20 12.70
CA VAL A 111 -25.04 -8.70 11.57
C VAL A 111 -25.93 -8.76 10.34
N ASP A 112 -25.56 -8.01 9.30
CA ASP A 112 -26.33 -7.86 8.06
C ASP A 112 -26.09 -9.06 7.15
N ILE A 113 -27.01 -10.03 7.18
CA ILE A 113 -26.93 -11.24 6.36
C ILE A 113 -27.81 -11.02 5.11
N PRO A 114 -27.25 -11.13 3.89
CA PRO A 114 -28.02 -10.94 2.67
C PRO A 114 -29.30 -11.78 2.60
N GLY A 115 -30.42 -11.12 2.28
CA GLY A 115 -31.75 -11.73 2.19
C GLY A 115 -32.76 -11.08 3.12
N TRP A 116 -34.05 -11.38 2.93
CA TRP A 116 -35.11 -10.80 3.76
C TRP A 116 -35.17 -11.49 5.12
N PHE A 117 -35.05 -10.69 6.20
CA PHE A 117 -35.18 -11.12 7.60
C PHE A 117 -34.12 -12.10 8.11
N ASN A 118 -32.94 -12.15 7.48
CA ASN A 118 -31.89 -13.09 7.85
C ASN A 118 -30.90 -12.56 8.89
N ASP A 119 -31.05 -11.31 9.32
CA ASP A 119 -30.11 -10.67 10.24
C ASP A 119 -29.98 -11.41 11.58
N GLN A 120 -28.74 -11.63 12.01
CA GLN A 120 -28.48 -12.06 13.38
C GLN A 120 -28.46 -10.84 14.31
N LYS A 121 -29.23 -10.90 15.39
CA LYS A 121 -29.33 -9.83 16.38
C LYS A 121 -28.98 -10.37 17.76
N HIS A 122 -28.05 -9.70 18.44
CA HIS A 122 -27.68 -10.01 19.82
C HIS A 122 -27.98 -8.81 20.70
N HIS A 123 -28.61 -9.03 21.85
CA HIS A 123 -28.91 -7.99 22.84
C HIS A 123 -28.15 -8.27 24.14
N LEU A 124 -27.49 -7.24 24.67
CA LEU A 124 -26.67 -7.32 25.88
C LEU A 124 -27.00 -6.14 26.80
N GLU A 125 -27.04 -6.40 28.10
CA GLU A 125 -27.24 -5.36 29.11
C GLU A 125 -25.92 -5.07 29.82
N LEU A 126 -25.44 -3.84 29.74
CA LEU A 126 -24.24 -3.39 30.42
C LEU A 126 -24.60 -2.70 31.74
N VAL A 127 -23.95 -3.09 32.84
CA VAL A 127 -24.09 -2.46 34.15
C VAL A 127 -22.71 -2.00 34.64
N ILE A 128 -22.50 -0.68 34.67
CA ILE A 128 -21.29 -0.06 35.22
C ILE A 128 -21.52 0.28 36.69
N LYS A 129 -20.61 -0.18 37.56
CA LYS A 129 -20.62 0.07 39.01
C LYS A 129 -19.50 1.04 39.40
N PRO A 130 -19.61 1.75 40.54
CA PRO A 130 -18.49 2.52 41.09
C PRO A 130 -17.27 1.63 41.33
N ALA A 131 -16.07 2.13 41.04
CA ALA A 131 -14.84 1.40 41.32
C ALA A 131 -14.75 1.02 42.81
N PRO A 132 -14.37 -0.22 43.16
CA PRO A 132 -14.30 -0.64 44.55
C PRO A 132 -13.25 0.19 45.30
N GLU A 133 -13.65 0.78 46.43
CA GLU A 133 -12.72 1.46 47.34
C GLU A 133 -11.70 0.41 47.85
N THR A 134 -10.41 0.69 47.64
CA THR A 134 -9.34 -0.15 48.18
C THR A 134 -9.27 0.04 49.68
N THR A 135 -9.95 -0.82 50.44
CA THR A 135 -9.80 -0.92 51.90
C THR A 135 -8.39 -1.45 52.20
N PRO A 136 -7.51 -0.69 52.89
CA PRO A 136 -6.21 -1.21 53.31
C PRO A 136 -6.40 -2.35 54.31
N GLU A 137 -5.65 -3.44 54.16
CA GLU A 137 -5.67 -4.56 55.12
C GLU A 137 -5.37 -4.07 56.56
N PRO A 138 -6.07 -4.61 57.58
CA PRO A 138 -5.91 -4.15 58.95
C PRO A 138 -4.58 -4.62 59.55
N TRP A 139 -3.71 -3.67 59.84
CA TRP A 139 -2.52 -3.86 60.66
C TRP A 139 -2.94 -4.26 62.09
N ILE A 140 -2.44 -5.40 62.57
CA ILE A 140 -2.59 -5.85 63.97
C ILE A 140 -1.72 -4.94 64.86
N PRO A 141 -2.29 -4.18 65.80
CA PRO A 141 -1.50 -3.32 66.69
C PRO A 141 -0.96 -4.14 67.87
N ARG A 142 0.34 -3.98 68.17
CA ARG A 142 0.84 -4.24 69.53
C ARG A 142 0.57 -3.00 70.39
N GLU A 143 0.01 -3.23 71.56
CA GLU A 143 -0.34 -2.23 72.57
C GLU A 143 0.88 -1.41 73.01
N SER A 144 0.72 -0.10 73.21
CA SER A 144 0.34 0.46 74.52
C SER A 144 0.54 1.98 74.58
N THR A 145 -0.58 2.67 74.85
CA THR A 145 -0.74 3.80 75.78
C THR A 145 0.13 5.05 75.58
N THR A 146 -0.46 6.18 75.16
CA THR A 146 -1.10 7.16 76.06
C THR A 146 -1.72 8.32 75.27
N VAL A 147 -2.80 8.84 75.84
CA VAL A 147 -3.74 9.82 75.31
C VAL A 147 -3.13 11.21 75.16
N GLY A 148 -3.47 11.86 74.04
CA GLY A 148 -3.34 13.31 73.85
C GLY A 148 -3.87 13.75 72.48
N TYR A 149 -5.09 14.26 72.41
CA TYR A 149 -5.51 15.16 71.32
C TYR A 149 -4.78 16.51 71.53
N PRO A 150 -4.25 17.14 70.48
CA PRO A 150 -5.06 18.16 69.80
C PRO A 150 -4.83 18.31 68.28
N GLU A 151 -5.77 19.07 67.71
CA GLU A 151 -5.73 19.81 66.44
C GLU A 151 -5.84 19.04 65.12
N GLU A 152 -6.99 19.27 64.48
CA GLU A 152 -7.24 19.07 63.04
C GLU A 152 -6.18 19.82 62.24
N GLN A 153 -5.15 19.11 61.80
CA GLN A 153 -4.42 19.52 60.61
C GLN A 153 -5.22 19.07 59.40
N THR A 154 -5.73 20.06 58.67
CA THR A 154 -6.22 19.89 57.31
C THR A 154 -5.04 19.44 56.45
N THR A 155 -4.82 18.13 56.38
CA THR A 155 -3.87 17.55 55.43
C THR A 155 -4.50 17.70 54.06
N THR A 156 -4.19 18.80 53.37
CA THR A 156 -4.19 18.82 51.92
C THR A 156 -3.33 17.64 51.49
N MET A 157 -3.97 16.60 50.96
CA MET A 157 -3.29 15.56 50.20
C MET A 157 -2.61 16.28 49.04
N GLN A 158 -1.37 16.71 49.26
CA GLN A 158 -0.51 17.19 48.21
C GLN A 158 -0.15 15.93 47.42
N THR A 159 -0.96 15.62 46.41
CA THR A 159 -0.62 14.66 45.38
C THR A 159 0.78 15.00 44.93
N THR A 160 1.73 14.11 45.24
CA THR A 160 3.06 14.17 44.67
C THR A 160 2.89 14.07 43.15
N MET A 161 2.84 15.22 42.47
CA MET A 161 2.88 15.31 41.02
C MET A 161 4.17 14.62 40.61
N GLY A 162 4.08 13.42 40.05
CA GLY A 162 5.22 12.77 39.41
C GLY A 162 5.76 13.72 38.35
N LEU A 163 7.09 13.88 38.31
CA LEU A 163 7.74 14.71 37.31
C LEU A 163 7.30 14.26 35.90
N SER A 164 6.76 15.19 35.10
CA SER A 164 6.42 14.94 33.71
C SER A 164 7.69 14.90 32.87
N VAL A 165 7.79 13.90 32.00
CA VAL A 165 8.95 13.70 31.11
C VAL A 165 8.47 13.41 29.69
N PRO A 166 9.32 13.55 28.66
CA PRO A 166 8.99 13.06 27.32
C PRO A 166 8.65 11.56 27.34
N PRO A 167 7.82 11.10 26.40
CA PRO A 167 7.34 9.73 26.41
C PRO A 167 8.43 8.76 25.92
N ASP A 168 8.21 7.47 26.15
CA ASP A 168 9.05 6.43 25.58
C ASP A 168 8.86 6.32 24.05
N PRO A 169 9.91 5.89 23.31
CA PRO A 169 9.78 5.58 21.90
C PRO A 169 8.72 4.49 21.67
N PRO A 170 7.99 4.55 20.55
CA PRO A 170 7.03 3.52 20.20
C PRO A 170 7.76 2.27 19.68
N THR A 171 7.14 1.10 19.82
CA THR A 171 7.59 -0.12 19.15
C THR A 171 6.89 -0.21 17.79
N VAL A 172 7.66 -0.10 16.71
CA VAL A 172 7.14 -0.04 15.33
C VAL A 172 7.35 -1.37 14.62
N ALA A 173 6.34 -1.82 13.89
CA ALA A 173 6.39 -3.02 13.07
C ALA A 173 5.73 -2.79 11.70
N ILE A 174 6.16 -3.57 10.71
CA ILE A 174 5.60 -3.53 9.36
C ILE A 174 4.29 -4.30 9.32
N ARG A 175 3.27 -3.69 8.72
CA ARG A 175 1.98 -4.33 8.44
C ARG A 175 1.92 -4.85 7.02
N GLU A 176 2.25 -4.00 6.05
CA GLU A 176 2.21 -4.36 4.63
C GLU A 176 3.28 -3.61 3.84
N ILE A 177 3.84 -4.27 2.82
CA ILE A 177 4.76 -3.67 1.85
C ILE A 177 4.14 -3.83 0.46
N SER A 178 3.98 -2.71 -0.23
CA SER A 178 3.61 -2.66 -1.64
C SER A 178 4.79 -2.12 -2.48
N ALA A 179 4.58 -1.95 -3.79
CA ALA A 179 5.58 -1.34 -4.65
C ALA A 179 5.68 0.19 -4.46
N ARG A 180 4.63 0.83 -3.93
CA ARG A 180 4.55 2.30 -3.81
C ARG A 180 4.18 2.78 -2.41
N SER A 181 4.03 1.87 -1.46
CA SER A 181 3.69 2.21 -0.07
C SER A 181 4.20 1.18 0.93
N ILE A 182 4.41 1.65 2.16
CA ILE A 182 4.73 0.82 3.33
C ILE A 182 3.75 1.19 4.43
N SER A 183 2.96 0.21 4.89
CA SER A 183 2.09 0.36 6.07
C SER A 183 2.83 -0.09 7.33
N VAL A 184 2.78 0.74 8.36
CA VAL A 184 3.39 0.49 9.67
C VAL A 184 2.32 0.53 10.75
N TRP A 185 2.48 -0.30 11.76
CA TRP A 185 1.68 -0.25 12.97
C TRP A 185 2.60 -0.16 14.19
N TRP A 186 2.08 0.33 15.31
CA TRP A 186 2.90 0.52 16.51
C TRP A 186 2.13 0.35 17.82
N SER A 187 2.89 0.08 18.88
CA SER A 187 2.47 0.19 20.27
C SER A 187 3.25 1.27 21.00
N THR A 188 2.60 1.85 22.01
CA THR A 188 3.13 2.96 22.79
C THR A 188 3.69 2.45 24.12
N GLY A 189 4.87 2.95 24.51
CA GLY A 189 5.46 2.70 25.83
C GLY A 189 4.87 3.61 26.90
N PHE A 190 5.69 3.91 27.93
CA PHE A 190 5.31 4.84 28.99
C PHE A 190 5.09 6.26 28.44
N ASP A 191 4.03 6.93 28.90
CA ASP A 191 3.63 8.25 28.40
C ASP A 191 4.35 9.42 29.06
N GLY A 192 5.19 9.16 30.08
CA GLY A 192 5.93 10.20 30.77
C GLY A 192 5.09 11.00 31.76
N ASN A 193 4.01 10.43 32.30
CA ASN A 193 3.06 11.08 33.20
C ASN A 193 2.29 12.25 32.54
N THR A 194 2.20 12.26 31.21
CA THR A 194 1.44 13.25 30.45
C THR A 194 0.86 12.58 29.20
N PRO A 195 -0.42 12.82 28.85
CA PRO A 195 -1.06 12.13 27.74
C PRO A 195 -0.29 12.31 26.42
N ILE A 196 -0.26 11.24 25.62
CA ILE A 196 0.29 11.29 24.27
C ILE A 196 -0.57 12.20 23.40
N THR A 197 0.08 13.18 22.77
CA THR A 197 -0.54 14.16 21.86
C THR A 197 -0.34 13.82 20.38
N GLY A 198 0.51 12.84 20.06
CA GLY A 198 0.62 12.31 18.71
C GLY A 198 1.85 11.44 18.49
N TYR A 199 2.09 11.10 17.23
CA TYR A 199 3.31 10.44 16.77
C TYR A 199 3.92 11.21 15.60
N HIS A 200 5.22 11.07 15.40
CA HIS A 200 5.92 11.59 14.24
C HIS A 200 6.59 10.43 13.53
N LEU A 201 6.21 10.16 12.28
CA LEU A 201 6.83 9.13 11.46
C LEU A 201 7.78 9.77 10.47
N GLU A 202 9.01 9.30 10.45
CA GLU A 202 10.03 9.74 9.54
C GLU A 202 10.44 8.61 8.61
N CYS A 203 10.59 8.94 7.33
CA CYS A 203 11.05 8.04 6.29
C CYS A 203 12.07 8.75 5.41
N LYS A 204 13.16 8.05 5.08
CA LYS A 204 14.18 8.54 4.15
C LYS A 204 14.61 7.41 3.22
N SER A 205 15.24 7.75 2.09
CA SER A 205 15.92 6.70 1.33
C SER A 205 17.14 6.18 2.09
N GLN A 206 17.60 4.98 1.73
CA GLN A 206 18.78 4.39 2.37
C GLN A 206 20.04 5.24 2.24
N SER A 207 20.21 5.93 1.11
CA SER A 207 21.36 6.80 0.84
C SER A 207 21.31 8.14 1.58
N ASP A 208 20.14 8.58 2.05
CA ASP A 208 19.97 9.92 2.63
C ASP A 208 20.37 9.97 4.11
N SER A 209 20.64 11.19 4.60
CA SER A 209 20.82 11.46 6.03
C SER A 209 19.47 11.78 6.69
N TRP A 210 19.40 11.57 8.02
CA TRP A 210 18.25 12.00 8.83
C TRP A 210 18.17 13.53 9.05
N VAL A 211 18.97 14.33 8.33
CA VAL A 211 19.02 15.78 8.47
C VAL A 211 18.35 16.48 7.29
N ASP A 212 18.65 16.05 6.05
CA ASP A 212 18.25 16.79 4.84
C ASP A 212 17.30 16.00 3.90
N GLY A 213 17.08 14.70 4.13
CA GLY A 213 16.36 13.81 3.21
C GLY A 213 15.12 13.13 3.79
N VAL A 214 14.52 13.71 4.83
CA VAL A 214 13.46 13.07 5.62
C VAL A 214 12.08 13.54 5.18
N ARG A 215 11.20 12.58 4.85
CA ARG A 215 9.76 12.79 4.78
C ARG A 215 9.16 12.49 6.15
N GLY A 216 8.68 13.54 6.83
CA GLY A 216 8.01 13.45 8.12
C GLY A 216 6.48 13.51 7.98
N SER A 217 5.76 12.76 8.80
CA SER A 217 4.31 12.83 8.94
C SER A 217 3.90 12.90 10.40
N ASN A 218 3.02 13.85 10.74
CA ASN A 218 2.41 13.93 12.06
C ASN A 218 1.14 13.09 12.08
N ILE A 219 1.04 12.27 13.11
CA ILE A 219 0.01 11.25 13.26
C ILE A 219 -0.75 11.53 14.55
N LEU A 220 -2.06 11.34 14.49
CA LEU A 220 -2.96 11.65 15.60
C LEU A 220 -2.78 10.63 16.74
N PRO A 221 -2.98 11.04 18.01
CA PRO A 221 -2.65 10.21 19.17
C PRO A 221 -3.48 8.92 19.30
N TRP A 222 -4.62 8.83 18.61
CA TRP A 222 -5.48 7.65 18.57
C TRP A 222 -5.17 6.67 17.43
N GLU A 223 -4.36 7.07 16.45
CA GLU A 223 -3.96 6.18 15.36
C GLU A 223 -2.92 5.17 15.86
N ARG A 224 -2.97 3.95 15.34
CA ARG A 224 -2.01 2.86 15.63
C ARG A 224 -1.47 2.22 14.36
N GLU A 225 -1.87 2.74 13.21
CA GLU A 225 -1.40 2.35 11.90
C GLU A 225 -1.41 3.56 10.98
N THR A 226 -0.44 3.64 10.09
CA THR A 226 -0.42 4.60 8.98
C THR A 226 0.36 4.03 7.82
N ALA A 227 0.26 4.67 6.65
CA ALA A 227 1.01 4.29 5.47
C ALA A 227 1.84 5.45 4.93
N ILE A 228 3.09 5.14 4.55
CA ILE A 228 3.93 6.02 3.76
C ILE A 228 3.64 5.70 2.30
N ASN A 229 3.17 6.70 1.54
CA ASN A 229 2.77 6.54 0.14
C ASN A 229 3.77 7.21 -0.81
N ASP A 230 3.54 7.01 -2.11
CA ASP A 230 4.32 7.57 -3.22
C ASP A 230 5.81 7.19 -3.15
N LEU A 231 6.10 5.97 -2.69
CA LEU A 231 7.44 5.41 -2.68
C LEU A 231 7.83 4.91 -4.07
N ARG A 232 9.14 4.91 -4.35
CA ARG A 232 9.70 4.27 -5.54
C ARG A 232 9.66 2.73 -5.40
N PRO A 233 9.26 1.97 -6.44
CA PRO A 233 9.35 0.53 -6.49
C PRO A 233 10.79 0.06 -6.44
N PHE A 234 10.98 -1.13 -5.90
CA PHE A 234 12.29 -1.77 -5.77
C PHE A 234 13.36 -0.83 -5.20
N TYR A 235 12.99 -0.10 -4.14
CA TYR A 235 13.84 0.91 -3.52
C TYR A 235 13.83 0.76 -2.01
N THR A 236 14.99 0.97 -1.38
CA THR A 236 15.18 0.75 0.06
C THR A 236 15.03 2.06 0.84
N TYR A 237 14.22 2.00 1.90
CA TYR A 237 13.92 3.09 2.80
C TYR A 237 14.27 2.73 4.23
N ASN A 238 14.63 3.75 5.01
CA ASN A 238 14.76 3.65 6.45
C ASN A 238 13.60 4.41 7.10
N ILE A 239 12.97 3.78 8.09
CA ILE A 239 11.79 4.31 8.77
C ILE A 239 12.06 4.31 10.28
N ARG A 240 11.68 5.40 10.95
CA ARG A 240 11.66 5.49 12.42
C ARG A 240 10.49 6.34 12.88
N MET A 241 10.03 6.12 14.10
CA MET A 241 8.90 6.85 14.65
C MET A 241 9.19 7.40 16.05
N PHE A 242 8.49 8.46 16.40
CA PHE A 242 8.58 9.13 17.69
C PHE A 242 7.19 9.21 18.30
N THR A 243 7.13 9.13 19.63
CA THR A 243 5.93 9.45 20.42
C THR A 243 6.02 10.90 20.88
N LYS A 244 4.90 11.62 20.95
CA LYS A 244 4.84 13.01 21.40
C LYS A 244 3.88 13.17 22.58
N ASN A 245 4.28 13.92 23.60
CA ASN A 245 3.40 14.48 24.62
C ASN A 245 3.68 15.99 24.79
N ASP A 246 3.12 16.64 25.82
CA ASP A 246 3.36 18.08 26.05
C ASP A 246 4.79 18.41 26.51
N MET A 247 5.55 17.43 27.01
CA MET A 247 6.96 17.59 27.35
C MET A 247 7.88 17.47 26.13
N GLY A 248 7.39 16.92 25.01
CA GLY A 248 8.10 16.88 23.73
C GLY A 248 8.05 15.52 23.05
N LEU A 249 9.00 15.32 22.13
CA LEU A 249 9.19 14.06 21.41
C LEU A 249 10.05 13.09 22.23
N SER A 250 9.73 11.80 22.11
CA SER A 250 10.58 10.71 22.58
C SER A 250 11.93 10.69 21.83
N LYS A 251 12.82 9.79 22.24
CA LYS A 251 13.88 9.31 21.33
C LYS A 251 13.24 8.57 20.14
N PRO A 252 13.93 8.43 19.00
CA PRO A 252 13.40 7.63 17.89
C PRO A 252 13.25 6.16 18.30
N SER A 253 12.28 5.47 17.68
CA SER A 253 12.18 4.02 17.69
C SER A 253 13.43 3.37 17.08
N ASN A 254 13.51 2.04 17.15
CA ASN A 254 14.43 1.30 16.30
C ASN A 254 14.17 1.64 14.83
N GLU A 255 15.25 1.74 14.06
CA GLU A 255 15.19 1.99 12.63
C GLU A 255 14.82 0.70 11.89
N LEU A 256 13.86 0.78 10.97
CA LEU A 256 13.47 -0.31 10.09
C LEU A 256 13.97 -0.05 8.67
N THR A 257 14.74 -0.97 8.12
CA THR A 257 15.23 -0.91 6.73
C THR A 257 14.40 -1.82 5.84
N ILE A 258 13.65 -1.24 4.90
CA ILE A 258 12.63 -1.93 4.11
C ILE A 258 12.79 -1.63 2.62
N THR A 259 12.76 -2.67 1.79
CA THR A 259 12.72 -2.54 0.32
C THR A 259 11.30 -2.73 -0.18
N THR A 260 10.79 -1.78 -0.97
CA THR A 260 9.48 -1.89 -1.63
C THR A 260 9.47 -3.01 -2.66
N LYS A 261 8.28 -3.53 -2.98
CA LYS A 261 8.13 -4.56 -4.03
C LYS A 261 8.47 -4.00 -5.41
N GLU A 262 8.77 -4.88 -6.35
CA GLU A 262 8.87 -4.52 -7.77
C GLU A 262 7.49 -4.08 -8.31
N ALA A 263 7.48 -3.20 -9.30
CA ALA A 263 6.33 -2.89 -10.15
C ALA A 263 6.74 -3.09 -11.61
N ALA A 264 5.80 -3.27 -12.53
CA ALA A 264 6.13 -3.39 -13.94
C ALA A 264 6.98 -2.19 -14.41
N PRO A 265 7.90 -2.36 -15.39
CA PRO A 265 8.71 -1.26 -15.89
C PRO A 265 7.83 -0.15 -16.46
N ASP A 266 8.13 1.10 -16.15
CA ASP A 266 7.42 2.27 -16.69
C ASP A 266 8.05 2.75 -18.01
N GLY A 267 9.26 2.29 -18.34
CA GLY A 267 10.00 2.67 -19.55
C GLY A 267 10.05 1.54 -20.59
N PRO A 268 9.99 1.87 -21.90
CA PRO A 268 10.18 0.88 -22.96
C PRO A 268 11.68 0.60 -23.19
N PRO A 269 12.03 -0.49 -23.90
CA PRO A 269 13.38 -0.70 -24.40
C PRO A 269 13.90 0.50 -25.21
N GLN A 270 15.18 0.84 -25.02
CA GLN A 270 15.84 1.97 -25.68
C GLN A 270 16.68 1.51 -26.87
N ASP A 271 17.05 2.46 -27.73
CA ASP A 271 17.94 2.24 -28.88
C ASP A 271 17.56 1.04 -29.75
N VAL A 272 16.26 0.83 -29.94
CA VAL A 272 15.74 -0.23 -30.79
C VAL A 272 16.15 0.08 -32.23
N LYS A 273 16.90 -0.83 -32.85
CA LYS A 273 17.35 -0.74 -34.23
C LYS A 273 17.05 -2.03 -34.96
N LEU A 274 16.64 -1.88 -36.21
CA LEU A 274 16.40 -2.98 -37.14
C LEU A 274 17.45 -2.93 -38.25
N GLU A 275 18.01 -4.07 -38.58
CA GLU A 275 19.00 -4.22 -39.64
C GLU A 275 18.69 -5.47 -40.45
N ALA A 276 18.38 -5.30 -41.73
CA ALA A 276 18.21 -6.42 -42.64
C ALA A 276 19.57 -7.10 -42.86
N LEU A 277 19.65 -8.39 -42.51
CA LEU A 277 20.89 -9.18 -42.69
C LEU A 277 20.88 -9.97 -43.98
N SER A 278 19.69 -10.37 -44.45
CA SER A 278 19.50 -11.12 -45.68
C SER A 278 18.08 -10.93 -46.21
N SER A 279 17.76 -11.60 -47.32
CA SER A 279 16.40 -11.72 -47.83
C SER A 279 15.43 -12.45 -46.89
N HIS A 280 15.94 -13.14 -45.86
CA HIS A 280 15.12 -13.96 -44.96
C HIS A 280 15.37 -13.66 -43.48
N SER A 281 16.15 -12.62 -43.16
CA SER A 281 16.46 -12.28 -41.77
C SER A 281 16.67 -10.79 -41.50
N ILE A 282 16.20 -10.37 -40.33
CA ILE A 282 16.38 -9.02 -39.78
C ILE A 282 16.90 -9.17 -38.35
N ARG A 283 17.97 -8.46 -38.03
CA ARG A 283 18.50 -8.33 -36.68
C ARG A 283 17.84 -7.16 -35.97
N VAL A 284 17.50 -7.39 -34.72
CA VAL A 284 16.88 -6.44 -33.80
C VAL A 284 17.85 -6.26 -32.65
N THR A 285 18.35 -5.05 -32.43
CA THR A 285 19.20 -4.71 -31.27
C THR A 285 18.51 -3.64 -30.44
N PHE A 286 18.66 -3.67 -29.13
CA PHE A 286 18.00 -2.77 -28.20
C PHE A 286 18.80 -2.66 -26.90
N ARG A 287 18.36 -1.82 -25.97
CA ARG A 287 18.90 -1.73 -24.60
C ARG A 287 17.78 -1.74 -23.58
N ALA A 288 18.10 -2.15 -22.35
CA ALA A 288 17.20 -1.97 -21.21
C ALA A 288 16.71 -0.50 -21.07
N PRO A 289 15.52 -0.27 -20.50
CA PRO A 289 15.11 1.08 -20.10
C PRO A 289 16.10 1.69 -19.10
N GLU A 290 16.09 3.02 -18.98
CA GLU A 290 16.81 3.70 -17.89
C GLU A 290 16.47 3.11 -16.51
N LEU A 291 17.46 2.99 -15.64
CA LEU A 291 17.31 2.36 -14.31
C LEU A 291 16.17 2.97 -13.48
N SER A 292 15.95 4.29 -13.62
CA SER A 292 14.87 5.04 -12.97
C SER A 292 13.45 4.57 -13.36
N LEU A 293 13.32 3.92 -14.52
CA LEU A 293 12.05 3.45 -15.10
C LEU A 293 11.88 1.93 -15.03
N GLN A 294 12.89 1.19 -14.54
CA GLN A 294 12.85 -0.28 -14.53
C GLN A 294 11.92 -0.84 -13.44
N ASN A 295 11.74 -0.11 -12.34
CA ASN A 295 10.88 -0.48 -11.20
C ASN A 295 11.15 -1.89 -10.61
N GLY A 296 12.31 -2.48 -10.91
CA GLY A 296 12.64 -3.86 -10.58
C GLY A 296 13.80 -4.38 -11.43
N LEU A 297 14.20 -5.63 -11.17
CA LEU A 297 15.24 -6.28 -11.97
C LEU A 297 14.67 -6.77 -13.30
N ILE A 298 15.26 -6.33 -14.41
CA ILE A 298 14.87 -6.82 -15.73
C ILE A 298 15.16 -8.32 -15.86
N ARG A 299 14.12 -9.08 -16.21
CA ARG A 299 14.17 -10.53 -16.41
C ARG A 299 14.23 -10.92 -17.87
N GLY A 300 13.80 -10.03 -18.76
CA GLY A 300 13.81 -10.29 -20.19
C GLY A 300 13.01 -9.29 -20.99
N TYR A 301 12.73 -9.67 -22.24
CA TYR A 301 12.02 -8.86 -23.21
C TYR A 301 10.99 -9.70 -23.96
N GLN A 302 9.87 -9.09 -24.34
CA GLN A 302 8.92 -9.67 -25.28
C GLN A 302 9.04 -8.93 -26.61
N LEU A 303 9.49 -9.63 -27.64
CA LEU A 303 9.54 -9.12 -29.01
C LEU A 303 8.28 -9.55 -29.74
N ARG A 304 7.62 -8.60 -30.38
CA ARG A 304 6.44 -8.81 -31.20
C ARG A 304 6.72 -8.34 -32.60
N TYR A 305 6.50 -9.20 -33.59
CA TYR A 305 6.70 -8.83 -34.98
C TYR A 305 5.65 -9.46 -35.90
N ARG A 306 5.41 -8.81 -37.03
CA ARG A 306 4.48 -9.26 -38.08
C ARG A 306 4.88 -8.65 -39.40
N GLU A 307 4.40 -9.22 -40.48
CA GLU A 307 4.41 -8.55 -41.77
C GLU A 307 3.58 -7.27 -41.69
N TYR A 308 4.12 -6.17 -42.22
CA TYR A 308 3.50 -4.87 -42.21
C TYR A 308 2.56 -4.75 -43.41
N SER A 309 1.28 -4.46 -43.13
CA SER A 309 0.31 -4.09 -44.15
C SER A 309 -0.46 -2.85 -43.68
N PRO A 310 -0.58 -1.81 -44.52
CA PRO A 310 -1.35 -0.62 -44.17
C PRO A 310 -2.87 -0.88 -44.17
N GLN A 311 -3.33 -1.96 -44.80
CA GLN A 311 -4.75 -2.26 -45.01
C GLN A 311 -5.28 -3.31 -44.03
N GLU A 312 -4.42 -4.23 -43.57
CA GLU A 312 -4.81 -5.34 -42.72
C GLU A 312 -3.82 -5.54 -41.57
N ARG A 313 -4.34 -5.81 -40.37
CA ARG A 313 -3.51 -6.22 -39.23
C ARG A 313 -3.26 -7.72 -39.29
N LEU A 314 -2.10 -8.10 -39.82
CA LEU A 314 -1.66 -9.49 -39.90
C LEU A 314 -1.30 -10.07 -38.50
N PRO A 315 -1.31 -11.42 -38.37
CA PRO A 315 -1.00 -12.10 -37.11
C PRO A 315 0.37 -11.73 -36.55
N VAL A 316 0.42 -11.46 -35.25
CA VAL A 316 1.65 -11.11 -34.53
C VAL A 316 2.33 -12.38 -34.02
N ARG A 317 3.60 -12.52 -34.35
CA ARG A 317 4.51 -13.50 -33.73
C ARG A 317 5.11 -12.90 -32.47
N VAL A 318 5.14 -13.68 -31.40
CA VAL A 318 5.63 -13.26 -30.09
C VAL A 318 6.81 -14.13 -29.67
N VAL A 319 7.90 -13.52 -29.26
CA VAL A 319 9.12 -14.18 -28.79
C VAL A 319 9.49 -13.62 -27.42
N TYR A 320 9.91 -14.48 -26.50
CA TYR A 320 10.37 -14.11 -25.17
C TYR A 320 11.88 -14.34 -25.06
N LEU A 321 12.62 -13.30 -24.70
CA LEU A 321 14.07 -13.30 -24.52
C LEU A 321 14.36 -13.19 -23.02
N MET A 322 14.63 -14.32 -22.36
CA MET A 322 14.77 -14.43 -20.89
C MET A 322 16.20 -14.69 -20.43
N ASP A 323 17.14 -14.71 -21.36
CA ASP A 323 18.58 -14.95 -21.16
C ASP A 323 19.39 -13.65 -20.94
N GLY A 324 18.71 -12.49 -20.96
CA GLY A 324 19.35 -11.17 -20.88
C GLY A 324 19.92 -10.69 -22.21
N SER A 325 19.66 -11.38 -23.33
CA SER A 325 20.10 -10.94 -24.65
C SER A 325 19.43 -9.62 -25.05
N GLU A 326 20.26 -8.65 -25.43
CA GLU A 326 19.85 -7.34 -25.97
C GLU A 326 19.84 -7.29 -27.52
N SER A 327 19.88 -8.48 -28.14
CA SER A 327 19.83 -8.67 -29.58
C SER A 327 19.07 -9.96 -29.92
N PHE A 328 18.29 -9.93 -31.00
CA PHE A 328 17.60 -11.08 -31.54
C PHE A 328 17.58 -11.04 -33.07
N THR A 329 17.76 -12.19 -33.72
CA THR A 329 17.64 -12.29 -35.18
C THR A 329 16.33 -12.98 -35.53
N MET A 330 15.45 -12.26 -36.21
CA MET A 330 14.25 -12.80 -36.82
C MET A 330 14.67 -13.55 -38.09
N ASN A 331 14.35 -14.84 -38.17
CA ASN A 331 14.73 -15.71 -39.29
C ASN A 331 13.48 -16.23 -40.00
N ASN A 332 13.67 -16.84 -41.17
CA ASN A 332 12.59 -17.42 -41.99
C ASN A 332 11.51 -16.38 -42.33
N LEU A 333 11.96 -15.16 -42.67
CA LEU A 333 11.12 -14.07 -43.16
C LEU A 333 10.94 -14.18 -44.68
N GLN A 334 9.89 -13.56 -45.21
CA GLN A 334 9.67 -13.48 -46.65
C GLN A 334 10.61 -12.45 -47.27
N GLU A 335 11.07 -12.72 -48.49
CA GLU A 335 11.93 -11.81 -49.27
C GLU A 335 11.19 -10.52 -49.64
N ALA A 336 11.93 -9.40 -49.72
CA ALA A 336 11.40 -8.09 -50.09
C ALA A 336 10.11 -7.68 -49.35
N THR A 337 9.98 -8.07 -48.08
CA THR A 337 8.76 -7.93 -47.28
C THR A 337 9.02 -7.03 -46.08
N GLU A 338 8.13 -6.08 -45.84
CA GLU A 338 8.18 -5.19 -44.67
C GLU A 338 7.68 -5.91 -43.41
N TYR A 339 8.42 -5.77 -42.32
CA TYR A 339 8.04 -6.29 -41.02
C TYR A 339 7.96 -5.16 -40.00
N SER A 340 6.86 -5.12 -39.24
CA SER A 340 6.74 -4.24 -38.08
C SER A 340 7.16 -4.95 -36.80
N VAL A 341 7.91 -4.27 -35.94
CA VAL A 341 8.52 -4.81 -34.72
C VAL A 341 8.25 -3.88 -33.55
N THR A 342 7.87 -4.48 -32.42
CA THR A 342 7.73 -3.81 -31.11
C THR A 342 8.37 -4.67 -30.03
N LEU A 343 8.93 -4.03 -29.00
CA LEU A 343 9.50 -4.72 -27.85
C LEU A 343 8.91 -4.19 -26.54
N HIS A 344 8.76 -5.09 -25.58
CA HIS A 344 8.43 -4.77 -24.20
C HIS A 344 9.50 -5.32 -23.27
N THR A 345 9.78 -4.60 -22.18
CA THR A 345 10.62 -5.10 -21.10
C THR A 345 9.79 -5.92 -20.10
N ILE A 346 10.38 -6.91 -19.46
CA ILE A 346 9.73 -7.78 -18.47
C ILE A 346 10.54 -7.77 -17.17
N ASN A 347 9.86 -7.60 -16.04
CA ASN A 347 10.41 -7.90 -14.72
C ASN A 347 9.49 -8.87 -13.94
N SER A 348 9.72 -9.08 -12.64
CA SER A 348 8.92 -10.04 -11.87
C SER A 348 7.47 -9.60 -11.64
N ALA A 349 7.20 -8.29 -11.72
CA ALA A 349 5.87 -7.71 -11.53
C ALA A 349 5.06 -7.64 -12.83
N GLY A 350 5.71 -7.66 -14.00
CA GLY A 350 5.02 -7.78 -15.27
C GLY A 350 5.74 -7.16 -16.47
N LEU A 351 4.92 -6.84 -17.48
CA LEU A 351 5.34 -6.31 -18.78
C LEU A 351 5.29 -4.78 -18.76
N GLY A 352 6.34 -4.13 -19.26
CA GLY A 352 6.41 -2.68 -19.43
C GLY A 352 5.74 -2.20 -20.74
N PRO A 353 5.76 -0.89 -21.00
CA PRO A 353 5.21 -0.33 -22.23
C PRO A 353 5.98 -0.82 -23.47
N SER A 354 5.31 -0.72 -24.61
CA SER A 354 5.92 -1.03 -25.91
C SER A 354 6.93 0.05 -26.30
N SER A 355 8.01 -0.36 -26.96
CA SER A 355 8.80 0.53 -27.82
C SER A 355 7.92 1.16 -28.90
N GLN A 356 8.46 2.17 -29.58
CA GLN A 356 7.90 2.58 -30.86
C GLN A 356 7.84 1.38 -31.82
N GLU A 357 6.84 1.37 -32.71
CA GLU A 357 6.76 0.38 -33.79
C GLU A 357 7.76 0.79 -34.87
N LEU A 358 8.75 -0.06 -35.11
CA LEU A 358 9.71 0.14 -36.21
C LEU A 358 9.35 -0.79 -37.35
N VAL A 359 9.57 -0.34 -38.59
CA VAL A 359 9.36 -1.13 -39.80
C VAL A 359 10.70 -1.31 -40.51
N CYS A 360 10.97 -2.52 -41.00
CA CYS A 360 12.16 -2.83 -41.77
C CYS A 360 11.84 -3.89 -42.83
N SER A 361 12.36 -3.72 -44.04
CA SER A 361 12.20 -4.65 -45.14
C SER A 361 13.35 -5.66 -45.15
N THR A 362 13.06 -6.92 -45.42
CA THR A 362 14.10 -7.88 -45.81
C THR A 362 14.73 -7.48 -47.14
N LEU A 363 15.97 -7.90 -47.38
CA LEU A 363 16.65 -7.61 -48.64
C LEU A 363 16.01 -8.39 -49.80
N THR A 364 16.29 -7.98 -51.03
CA THR A 364 16.25 -8.88 -52.18
C THR A 364 17.57 -9.64 -52.24
N ASN A 365 17.63 -10.80 -52.90
CA ASN A 365 18.85 -11.61 -53.00
C ASN A 365 20.09 -10.91 -53.63
N ASP A 366 20.04 -9.60 -53.96
CA ASP A 366 21.06 -8.89 -54.75
C ASP A 366 21.77 -7.68 -54.10
N ASP A 367 21.39 -7.17 -52.92
CA ASP A 367 22.06 -5.98 -52.36
C ASP A 367 22.96 -6.29 -51.14
N GLN A 368 24.16 -6.81 -51.42
CA GLN A 368 25.32 -6.53 -50.56
C GLN A 368 25.77 -5.09 -50.79
N HIS A 369 25.20 -4.12 -50.06
CA HIS A 369 25.88 -2.95 -49.46
C HIS A 369 24.89 -1.86 -49.02
N HIS A 370 24.98 -1.50 -47.73
CA HIS A 370 24.55 -0.26 -47.10
C HIS A 370 23.21 0.37 -47.54
N MET A 371 22.19 0.26 -46.67
CA MET A 371 21.13 1.28 -46.60
C MET A 371 20.93 1.78 -45.17
N THR A 372 21.10 3.09 -45.04
CA THR A 372 20.97 3.92 -43.85
C THR A 372 19.50 4.10 -43.48
N THR A 373 19.19 4.09 -42.18
CA THR A 373 17.88 4.43 -41.63
C THR A 373 17.46 5.85 -42.04
N THR A 374 16.39 5.99 -42.81
CA THR A 374 15.79 7.31 -43.11
C THR A 374 14.80 7.66 -41.99
N GLN A 375 15.10 8.70 -41.20
CA GLN A 375 14.09 9.38 -40.39
C GLN A 375 13.25 10.26 -41.31
N ALA A 376 11.92 10.16 -41.23
CA ALA A 376 11.01 10.97 -42.00
C ALA A 376 11.04 12.43 -41.50
N THR A 377 11.61 13.34 -42.28
CA THR A 377 11.43 14.79 -42.13
C THR A 377 10.47 15.31 -43.19
N THR A 378 9.42 15.99 -42.73
CA THR A 378 8.42 16.67 -43.54
C THR A 378 9.04 17.95 -44.14
N GLU A 379 9.13 18.06 -45.47
CA GLU A 379 9.48 19.32 -46.15
C GLU A 379 8.23 20.01 -46.71
N VAL A 380 8.11 21.30 -46.39
CA VAL A 380 7.18 22.25 -46.99
C VAL A 380 7.84 22.80 -48.26
N GLN A 381 7.15 22.72 -49.40
CA GLN A 381 7.62 23.29 -50.66
C GLN A 381 7.52 24.82 -50.63
N THR A 382 8.59 25.50 -51.01
CA THR A 382 8.53 26.80 -51.68
C THR A 382 9.50 26.83 -52.85
N GLU A 383 8.99 27.26 -54.00
CA GLU A 383 9.69 27.46 -55.25
C GLU A 383 10.79 28.53 -55.13
N HIS A 384 11.99 28.25 -55.64
CA HIS A 384 12.67 29.06 -56.67
C HIS A 384 14.11 28.58 -56.95
N SER A 385 14.35 28.21 -58.21
CA SER A 385 15.56 28.37 -59.05
C SER A 385 16.98 28.06 -58.51
N THR A 386 17.58 27.08 -59.21
CA THR A 386 18.96 27.01 -59.75
C THR A 386 20.17 26.82 -58.82
N SER A 387 20.79 25.63 -58.85
CA SER A 387 21.97 25.29 -59.68
C SER A 387 22.82 24.21 -59.01
N THR A 388 23.20 23.20 -59.80
CA THR A 388 24.05 22.08 -59.41
C THR A 388 25.51 22.51 -59.31
N ILE A 389 26.15 22.32 -58.16
CA ILE A 389 27.59 22.09 -58.05
C ILE A 389 27.79 20.92 -57.09
N ALA A 390 28.15 19.76 -57.64
CA ALA A 390 28.60 18.62 -56.85
C ALA A 390 30.09 18.81 -56.54
N THR A 391 30.41 19.10 -55.28
CA THR A 391 31.76 18.91 -54.73
C THR A 391 31.75 17.66 -53.87
N THR A 392 32.26 16.57 -54.43
CA THR A 392 32.58 15.34 -53.70
C THR A 392 33.80 15.58 -52.84
N THR A 393 33.61 15.89 -51.56
CA THR A 393 34.68 15.79 -50.56
C THR A 393 34.76 14.35 -50.08
N TYR A 394 35.81 13.64 -50.49
CA TYR A 394 36.19 12.35 -49.92
C TYR A 394 36.77 12.58 -48.52
N SER A 395 36.03 12.22 -47.46
CA SER A 395 36.62 12.04 -46.13
C SER A 395 36.99 10.57 -45.96
N THR A 396 38.17 10.18 -46.45
CA THR A 396 38.85 8.97 -46.01
C THR A 396 39.52 9.26 -44.66
N GLU A 397 38.91 8.85 -43.55
CA GLU A 397 39.65 8.79 -42.30
C GLU A 397 40.72 7.70 -42.42
N THR A 398 41.97 8.15 -42.41
CA THR A 398 43.16 7.32 -42.41
C THR A 398 43.50 7.05 -40.95
N TRP A 399 43.51 5.78 -40.52
CA TRP A 399 44.00 5.44 -39.18
C TRP A 399 45.53 5.60 -39.14
N LEU A 400 46.01 6.59 -38.39
CA LEU A 400 47.40 6.65 -37.95
C LEU A 400 47.55 5.82 -36.68
N LEU A 401 48.08 4.60 -36.83
CA LEU A 401 48.65 3.82 -35.74
C LEU A 401 49.99 4.47 -35.34
N VAL A 402 49.98 5.23 -34.24
CA VAL A 402 51.21 5.54 -33.50
C VAL A 402 51.18 4.67 -32.25
N THR A 403 51.98 3.60 -32.28
CA THR A 403 52.33 2.84 -31.09
C THR A 403 53.38 3.62 -30.32
N ASP A 404 53.13 3.94 -29.07
CA ASP A 404 54.20 4.00 -28.08
C ASP A 404 53.96 2.92 -27.02
N SER A 405 55.05 2.28 -26.66
CA SER A 405 55.09 1.05 -25.86
C SER A 405 55.17 1.37 -24.36
N PRO A 406 55.24 0.35 -23.49
CA PRO A 406 54.28 0.05 -22.46
C PRO A 406 54.59 0.73 -21.13
N THR A 407 53.58 1.27 -20.43
CA THR A 407 53.29 0.97 -19.00
C THR A 407 52.21 1.91 -18.45
N GLN A 408 51.24 1.29 -17.78
CA GLN A 408 50.25 1.87 -16.87
C GLN A 408 49.11 2.70 -17.48
N GLY A 409 47.93 2.07 -17.47
CA GLY A 409 46.67 2.67 -17.87
C GLY A 409 46.13 3.69 -16.85
N ARG A 410 45.48 4.71 -17.40
CA ARG A 410 44.44 5.50 -16.73
C ARG A 410 43.51 6.06 -17.81
N LEU A 411 42.28 5.54 -17.90
CA LEU A 411 41.20 6.21 -18.62
C LEU A 411 40.67 7.33 -17.73
N LEU A 412 40.77 8.57 -18.21
CA LEU A 412 39.97 9.71 -17.75
C LEU A 412 38.96 10.01 -18.85
N CYS A 413 37.68 9.78 -18.58
CA CYS A 413 36.60 10.27 -19.43
C CYS A 413 36.46 11.78 -19.21
N TYR A 414 36.57 12.57 -20.28
CA TYR A 414 36.02 13.92 -20.34
C TYR A 414 34.89 13.94 -21.36
N PHE A 415 33.69 14.29 -20.90
CA PHE A 415 32.57 14.70 -21.73
C PHE A 415 32.82 16.14 -22.23
N SER A 416 32.51 16.42 -23.49
CA SER A 416 32.10 17.77 -23.87
C SER A 416 31.08 17.77 -25.00
N ARG A 417 29.90 18.28 -24.62
CA ARG A 417 28.87 19.02 -25.38
C ARG A 417 28.29 18.44 -26.65
#